data_AF-A0AAV9Z1K7-F1
#
_entry.id   AF-A0AAV9Z1K7-F1
#
_cell.length_a   1.000
_cell.length_b   1.000
_cell.length_c   1.000
_cell.angle_alpha   90.00
_cell.angle_beta   90.00
_cell.angle_gamma   90.00
#
_symmetry.space_group_name_H-M   'P 1'
#
loop_
_entity.id
_entity.type
_entity.pdbx_description
1 polymer ?
#
loop_
_entity_poly.entity_id
_entity_poly.type
_entity_poly.pdbx_seq_one_letter_code
_entity_poly.pdbx_strand_id
1 'polypeptide(L)'
;PNEYCRLVSSPNTDTHWKLGAAESKRTSIRIETENRNRSTYRNFNMHLREYLATHYPQHPVHDDEDIQVEPCKVLYAKFQSKVDWNGERDILRCNPHFHGRERYDSIIYEAQGDDLAMGRLELVFRCHLPRNITLDLALIRPYRNATWTPRTRTDCPMREWATGGSVFISLEHVTRGALLCPIFGAPREVFYVIDCVDEDMFLRINNID
;
A
#
# COMPACT_ATOMS: atom_id res chain seq x y z
N PRO A 1 -12.61 24.99 10.82
CA PRO A 1 -13.74 24.80 9.88
C PRO A 1 -13.76 23.35 9.41
N ASN A 2 -14.73 22.60 9.91
CA ASN A 2 -14.88 21.16 9.77
C ASN A 2 -15.40 20.79 8.38
N GLU A 3 -14.64 19.99 7.63
CA GLU A 3 -15.12 19.28 6.45
C GLU A 3 -14.47 17.89 6.34
N TYR A 4 -14.70 17.02 7.33
CA TYR A 4 -14.43 15.59 7.17
C TYR A 4 -15.57 14.77 7.79
N CYS A 5 -16.67 14.73 7.06
CA CYS A 5 -17.70 13.70 7.16
C CYS A 5 -18.19 13.42 5.74
N ARG A 6 -17.54 12.48 5.05
CA ARG A 6 -18.19 11.79 3.94
C ARG A 6 -18.62 10.42 4.44
N LEU A 7 -19.94 10.31 4.51
CA LEU A 7 -20.73 9.19 5.01
C LEU A 7 -20.61 7.99 4.05
N VAL A 8 -20.54 6.81 4.67
CA VAL A 8 -21.23 5.55 4.32
C VAL A 8 -21.24 5.16 2.84
N SER A 9 -20.54 4.08 2.53
CA SER A 9 -20.62 3.35 1.27
C SER A 9 -22.06 2.91 0.95
N SER A 10 -22.66 3.61 -0.02
CA SER A 10 -23.79 3.07 -0.80
C SER A 10 -23.26 1.99 -1.77
N PRO A 11 -24.07 0.98 -2.14
CA PRO A 11 -23.60 -0.18 -2.89
C PRO A 11 -23.38 0.07 -4.39
N ASN A 12 -23.13 1.32 -4.81
CA ASN A 12 -22.93 1.64 -6.23
C ASN A 12 -22.10 2.91 -6.46
N THR A 13 -20.87 2.94 -5.93
CA THR A 13 -19.85 3.92 -6.32
C THR A 13 -18.72 3.16 -7.02
N ASP A 14 -18.44 3.50 -8.28
CA ASP A 14 -17.28 2.96 -9.02
C ASP A 14 -16.01 3.51 -8.35
N THR A 15 -15.55 2.83 -7.30
CA THR A 15 -14.30 3.15 -6.61
C THR A 15 -13.14 3.04 -7.61
N HIS A 16 -12.10 3.86 -7.43
CA HIS A 16 -10.95 3.78 -8.32
C HIS A 16 -10.12 2.51 -8.07
N TRP A 17 -10.37 1.76 -7.00
CA TRP A 17 -9.76 0.46 -6.77
C TRP A 17 -10.75 -0.70 -6.83
N LYS A 18 -10.21 -1.90 -7.08
CA LYS A 18 -10.90 -3.18 -6.91
C LYS A 18 -9.93 -4.26 -6.42
N LEU A 19 -10.38 -5.06 -5.47
CA LEU A 19 -9.64 -6.24 -4.99
C LEU A 19 -9.96 -7.49 -5.82
N GLY A 20 -8.98 -8.37 -5.96
CA GLY A 20 -9.10 -9.64 -6.66
C GLY A 20 -8.29 -10.77 -6.03
N ALA A 21 -8.63 -12.01 -6.42
CA ALA A 21 -8.04 -13.23 -5.89
C ALA A 21 -8.11 -13.28 -4.35
N ALA A 22 -9.33 -13.16 -3.82
CA ALA A 22 -9.62 -13.25 -2.40
C ALA A 22 -9.28 -14.64 -1.84
N GLU A 23 -8.75 -14.66 -0.62
CA GLU A 23 -8.51 -15.86 0.17
C GLU A 23 -9.54 -15.99 1.29
N SER A 24 -9.52 -17.12 2.00
CA SER A 24 -10.39 -17.35 3.15
C SER A 24 -10.16 -16.32 4.26
N LYS A 25 -11.27 -15.80 4.78
CA LYS A 25 -11.31 -14.90 5.95
C LYS A 25 -10.65 -15.54 7.17
N ARG A 26 -9.88 -14.74 7.90
CA ARG A 26 -9.15 -15.13 9.11
C ARG A 26 -9.12 -13.95 10.07
N THR A 27 -8.96 -14.20 11.37
CA THR A 27 -8.77 -13.11 12.34
C THR A 27 -7.44 -12.39 12.10
N SER A 28 -7.37 -11.10 12.42
CA SER A 28 -6.12 -10.31 12.43
C SER A 28 -5.00 -10.99 13.23
N ILE A 29 -5.34 -11.58 14.38
CA ILE A 29 -4.42 -12.36 15.24
C ILE A 29 -3.87 -13.59 14.50
N ARG A 30 -4.71 -14.26 13.71
CA ARG A 30 -4.29 -15.42 12.92
C ARG A 30 -3.38 -15.00 11.76
N ILE A 31 -3.65 -13.88 11.10
CA ILE A 31 -2.76 -13.30 10.08
C ILE A 31 -1.37 -13.04 10.67
N GLU A 32 -1.31 -12.43 11.86
CA GLU A 32 -0.06 -12.19 12.58
C GLU A 32 0.68 -13.49 12.91
N THR A 33 -0.02 -14.47 13.48
CA THR A 33 0.56 -15.75 13.90
C THR A 33 1.12 -16.55 12.72
N GLU A 34 0.39 -16.61 11.61
CA GLU A 34 0.81 -17.31 10.38
C GLU A 34 2.04 -16.64 9.73
N ASN A 35 2.24 -15.33 9.97
CA ASN A 35 3.35 -14.56 9.42
C ASN A 35 4.42 -14.18 10.46
N ARG A 36 4.49 -14.86 11.60
CA ARG A 36 5.41 -14.54 12.72
C ARG A 36 6.89 -14.41 12.35
N ASN A 37 7.33 -15.07 11.27
CA ASN A 37 8.72 -15.03 10.80
C ASN A 37 9.03 -13.79 9.92
N ARG A 38 8.02 -12.98 9.60
CA ARG A 38 8.13 -11.80 8.74
C ARG A 38 8.00 -10.56 9.59
N SER A 39 9.06 -9.76 9.64
CA SER A 39 9.10 -8.52 10.45
C SER A 39 7.99 -7.52 10.06
N THR A 40 7.54 -7.53 8.81
CA THR A 40 6.40 -6.74 8.30
C THR A 40 5.08 -7.03 9.05
N TYR A 41 4.90 -8.24 9.60
CA TYR A 41 3.65 -8.62 10.28
C TYR A 41 3.76 -8.52 11.80
N ARG A 42 4.88 -7.99 12.33
CA ARG A 42 5.07 -7.84 13.77
C ARG A 42 4.04 -6.87 14.34
N ASN A 43 3.32 -7.30 15.38
CA ASN A 43 2.26 -6.54 16.03
C ASN A 43 1.12 -6.13 15.07
N PHE A 44 0.88 -6.91 14.01
CA PHE A 44 -0.12 -6.61 12.99
C PHE A 44 -1.50 -6.28 13.59
N ASN A 45 -1.98 -7.09 14.54
CA ASN A 45 -3.30 -6.86 15.14
C ASN A 45 -3.35 -5.55 15.94
N MET A 46 -2.30 -5.26 16.70
CA MET A 46 -2.21 -4.04 17.52
C MET A 46 -2.17 -2.80 16.63
N HIS A 47 -1.27 -2.76 15.65
CA HIS A 47 -1.15 -1.62 14.73
C HIS A 47 -2.42 -1.44 13.86
N LEU A 48 -3.13 -2.53 13.52
CA LEU A 48 -4.41 -2.42 12.79
C LEU A 48 -5.47 -1.75 13.65
N ARG A 49 -5.56 -2.10 14.94
CA ARG A 49 -6.49 -1.46 15.89
C ARG A 49 -6.17 0.02 16.09
N GLU A 50 -4.89 0.35 16.25
CA GLU A 50 -4.43 1.75 16.35
C GLU A 50 -4.80 2.56 15.10
N TYR A 51 -4.60 1.97 13.91
CA TYR A 51 -4.97 2.58 12.65
C TYR A 51 -6.49 2.81 12.57
N LEU A 52 -7.30 1.81 12.90
CA LEU A 52 -8.76 1.92 12.88
C LEU A 52 -9.29 2.96 13.88
N ALA A 53 -8.76 2.99 15.10
CA ALA A 53 -9.13 3.97 16.12
C ALA A 53 -8.79 5.40 15.69
N THR A 54 -7.68 5.58 14.98
CA THR A 54 -7.22 6.89 14.50
C THR A 54 -8.02 7.39 13.29
N HIS A 55 -8.25 6.53 12.30
CA HIS A 55 -8.81 6.92 11.00
C HIS A 55 -10.31 6.66 10.86
N TYR A 56 -10.89 5.77 11.67
CA TYR A 56 -12.31 5.43 11.66
C TYR A 56 -12.93 5.48 13.07
N PRO A 57 -12.80 6.59 13.82
CA PRO A 57 -13.29 6.71 15.20
C PRO A 57 -14.82 6.54 15.34
N GLN A 58 -15.57 6.73 14.26
CA GLN A 58 -17.01 6.48 14.16
C GLN A 58 -17.37 4.98 14.17
N HIS A 59 -16.39 4.10 13.97
CA HIS A 59 -16.53 2.65 13.96
C HIS A 59 -15.56 2.03 14.99
N PRO A 60 -15.76 2.31 16.29
CA PRO A 60 -14.88 1.77 17.32
C PRO A 60 -14.93 0.24 17.30
N VAL A 61 -13.77 -0.38 17.43
CA VAL A 61 -13.62 -1.81 17.60
C VAL A 61 -13.16 -2.04 19.03
N HIS A 62 -13.98 -2.73 19.82
CA HIS A 62 -13.63 -3.04 21.20
C HIS A 62 -12.54 -4.12 21.27
N ASP A 63 -11.80 -4.17 22.38
CA ASP A 63 -10.65 -5.08 22.54
C ASP A 63 -11.06 -6.56 22.48
N ASP A 64 -12.29 -6.87 22.90
CA ASP A 64 -12.89 -8.20 22.88
C ASP A 64 -13.50 -8.59 21.51
N GLU A 65 -13.61 -7.65 20.57
CA GLU A 65 -14.16 -7.93 19.24
C GLU A 65 -13.07 -8.40 18.27
N ASP A 66 -13.33 -9.51 17.57
CA ASP A 66 -12.44 -10.02 16.54
C ASP A 66 -12.53 -9.21 15.23
N ILE A 67 -11.39 -8.77 14.73
CA ILE A 67 -11.28 -8.17 13.39
C ILE A 67 -11.07 -9.28 12.37
N GLN A 68 -12.00 -9.41 11.42
CA GLN A 68 -11.90 -10.39 10.35
C GLN A 68 -11.22 -9.78 9.13
N VAL A 69 -10.16 -10.42 8.66
CA VAL A 69 -9.34 -10.01 7.52
C VAL A 69 -9.54 -11.01 6.39
N GLU A 70 -9.86 -10.50 5.20
CA GLU A 70 -9.96 -11.27 3.96
C GLU A 70 -8.81 -10.86 3.02
N PRO A 71 -7.66 -11.56 3.07
CA PRO A 71 -6.53 -11.29 2.20
C PRO A 71 -6.90 -11.38 0.72
N CYS A 72 -6.33 -10.51 -0.09
CA CYS A 72 -6.45 -10.51 -1.54
C CYS A 72 -5.04 -10.45 -2.15
N LYS A 73 -4.86 -11.06 -3.33
CA LYS A 73 -3.54 -11.09 -4.00
C LYS A 73 -3.37 -10.03 -5.08
N VAL A 74 -4.46 -9.40 -5.50
CA VAL A 74 -4.48 -8.47 -6.63
C VAL A 74 -5.23 -7.21 -6.25
N LEU A 75 -4.63 -6.07 -6.58
CA LEU A 75 -5.23 -4.74 -6.53
C LEU A 75 -5.28 -4.19 -7.95
N TYR A 76 -6.48 -3.88 -8.42
CA TYR A 76 -6.68 -3.10 -9.64
C TYR A 76 -6.83 -1.65 -9.22
N ALA A 77 -5.92 -0.77 -9.61
CA ALA A 77 -5.96 0.65 -9.29
C ALA A 77 -6.15 1.46 -10.57
N LYS A 78 -7.26 2.17 -10.67
CA LYS A 78 -7.55 3.14 -11.73
C LYS A 78 -6.96 4.48 -11.32
N PHE A 79 -6.39 5.20 -12.28
CA PHE A 79 -5.87 6.54 -12.06
C PHE A 79 -6.05 7.38 -13.32
N GLN A 80 -5.99 8.70 -13.17
CA GLN A 80 -5.97 9.61 -14.30
C GLN A 80 -4.53 9.98 -14.62
N SER A 81 -4.12 9.76 -15.88
CA SER A 81 -2.80 10.14 -16.36
C SER A 81 -2.61 11.66 -16.32
N LYS A 82 -1.44 12.11 -15.87
CA LYS A 82 -1.01 13.51 -15.88
C LYS A 82 -0.57 13.98 -17.26
N VAL A 83 -0.36 13.05 -18.20
CA VAL A 83 0.09 13.37 -19.57
C VAL A 83 -1.08 13.84 -20.42
N ASP A 84 -2.15 13.06 -20.46
CA ASP A 84 -3.26 13.25 -21.39
C ASP A 84 -4.65 13.28 -20.72
N TRP A 85 -4.70 13.18 -19.38
CA TRP A 85 -5.94 13.16 -18.57
C TRP A 85 -6.84 11.94 -18.81
N ASN A 86 -6.36 10.92 -19.51
CA ASN A 86 -7.12 9.69 -19.72
C ASN A 86 -7.11 8.78 -18.49
N GLY A 87 -8.17 7.97 -18.38
CA GLY A 87 -8.28 6.96 -17.32
C GLY A 87 -7.45 5.73 -17.66
N GLU A 88 -6.48 5.43 -16.80
CA GLU A 88 -5.61 4.27 -16.88
C GLU A 88 -5.84 3.30 -15.71
N ARG A 89 -5.22 2.11 -15.78
CA ARG A 89 -5.37 1.09 -14.75
C ARG A 89 -4.13 0.22 -14.58
N ASP A 90 -3.64 0.17 -13.35
CA ASP A 90 -2.59 -0.74 -12.91
C ASP A 90 -3.16 -2.05 -12.33
N ILE A 91 -2.43 -3.15 -12.56
CA ILE A 91 -2.70 -4.46 -11.97
C ILE A 91 -1.55 -4.83 -11.05
N LEU A 92 -1.75 -4.60 -9.77
CA LEU A 92 -0.75 -4.73 -8.72
C LEU A 92 -0.92 -6.05 -7.97
N ARG A 93 0.20 -6.67 -7.58
CA ARG A 93 0.21 -7.97 -6.90
C ARG A 93 1.00 -7.93 -5.60
N CYS A 94 0.49 -8.65 -4.60
CA CYS A 94 1.19 -8.94 -3.34
C CYS A 94 1.08 -10.44 -3.04
N ASN A 95 1.73 -11.25 -3.89
CA ASN A 95 1.64 -12.70 -3.82
C ASN A 95 2.97 -13.32 -3.31
N PRO A 96 2.98 -13.98 -2.14
CA PRO A 96 4.18 -14.67 -1.64
C PRO A 96 4.63 -15.84 -2.53
N HIS A 97 3.73 -16.40 -3.34
CA HIS A 97 3.99 -17.55 -4.20
C HIS A 97 3.47 -17.31 -5.63
N PHE A 98 4.26 -16.59 -6.42
CA PHE A 98 4.00 -16.27 -7.83
C PHE A 98 5.05 -16.96 -8.72
N HIS A 99 4.65 -18.03 -9.41
CA HIS A 99 5.56 -18.86 -10.24
C HIS A 99 6.85 -19.31 -9.50
N GLY A 100 6.71 -19.72 -8.24
CA GLY A 100 7.83 -20.20 -7.42
C GLY A 100 8.69 -19.10 -6.80
N ARG A 101 8.31 -17.82 -6.92
CA ARG A 101 8.99 -16.67 -6.30
C ARG A 101 7.98 -15.74 -5.65
N GLU A 102 8.44 -14.89 -4.74
CA GLU A 102 7.59 -13.81 -4.22
C GLU A 102 7.42 -12.70 -5.26
N ARG A 103 6.25 -12.06 -5.27
CA ARG A 103 5.97 -10.88 -6.07
C ARG A 103 5.18 -9.87 -5.26
N TYR A 104 5.82 -8.75 -4.97
CA TYR A 104 5.27 -7.62 -4.25
C TYR A 104 5.53 -6.36 -5.06
N ASP A 105 4.48 -5.85 -5.71
CA ASP A 105 4.56 -4.67 -6.55
C ASP A 105 4.57 -3.40 -5.68
N SER A 106 5.22 -2.33 -6.17
CA SER A 106 5.30 -1.05 -5.46
C SER A 106 4.21 -0.09 -5.93
N ILE A 107 3.90 0.90 -5.10
CA ILE A 107 2.86 1.90 -5.32
C ILE A 107 3.34 3.31 -4.99
N ILE A 108 2.67 4.28 -5.60
CA ILE A 108 2.59 5.66 -5.12
C ILE A 108 1.28 5.79 -4.33
N TYR A 109 1.35 6.42 -3.16
CA TYR A 109 0.20 6.67 -2.32
C TYR A 109 0.27 8.07 -1.70
N GLU A 110 -0.89 8.61 -1.33
CA GLU A 110 -1.04 9.85 -0.57
C GLU A 110 -0.69 9.59 0.89
N ALA A 111 0.36 10.24 1.37
CA ALA A 111 0.76 10.25 2.77
C ALA A 111 0.04 11.37 3.54
N GLN A 112 0.43 11.61 4.79
CA GLN A 112 -0.14 12.72 5.55
C GLN A 112 0.23 14.06 4.92
N GLY A 113 -0.74 14.98 4.85
CA GLY A 113 -0.50 16.35 4.37
C GLY A 113 -0.54 16.52 2.85
N ASP A 114 -1.20 15.61 2.13
CA ASP A 114 -1.29 15.58 0.65
C ASP A 114 0.05 15.34 -0.07
N ASP A 115 1.11 14.99 0.68
CA ASP A 115 2.39 14.59 0.12
C ASP A 115 2.30 13.20 -0.51
N LEU A 116 2.92 13.02 -1.67
CA LEU A 116 3.02 11.71 -2.30
C LEU A 116 4.22 10.95 -1.76
N ALA A 117 4.03 9.65 -1.50
CA ALA A 117 5.07 8.74 -1.04
C ALA A 117 5.07 7.44 -1.85
N MET A 118 6.13 6.65 -1.69
CA MET A 118 6.26 5.34 -2.31
C MET A 118 6.31 4.24 -1.27
N GLY A 119 5.72 3.10 -1.57
CA GLY A 119 5.77 1.92 -0.70
C GLY A 119 5.62 0.62 -1.48
N ARG A 120 6.08 -0.49 -0.89
CA ARG A 120 5.82 -1.83 -1.43
C ARG A 120 4.54 -2.39 -0.83
N LEU A 121 3.65 -2.93 -1.66
CA LEU A 121 2.45 -3.62 -1.18
C LEU A 121 2.86 -4.97 -0.55
N GLU A 122 2.61 -5.15 0.73
CA GLU A 122 2.92 -6.39 1.46
C GLU A 122 1.68 -7.26 1.65
N LEU A 123 0.51 -6.62 1.80
CA LEU A 123 -0.81 -7.25 1.87
C LEU A 123 -1.85 -6.26 1.38
N VAL A 124 -2.81 -6.70 0.56
CA VAL A 124 -4.08 -5.98 0.36
C VAL A 124 -5.20 -6.86 0.88
N PHE A 125 -6.19 -6.26 1.54
CA PHE A 125 -7.23 -7.04 2.20
C PHE A 125 -8.49 -6.24 2.42
N ARG A 126 -9.58 -6.99 2.60
CA ARG A 126 -10.83 -6.46 3.10
C ARG A 126 -10.95 -6.73 4.58
N CYS A 127 -11.07 -5.67 5.35
CA CYS A 127 -11.28 -5.66 6.79
C CYS A 127 -12.78 -5.64 7.07
N HIS A 128 -13.29 -6.66 7.74
CA HIS A 128 -14.69 -6.77 8.14
C HIS A 128 -14.76 -6.47 9.64
N LEU A 129 -15.34 -5.30 9.94
CA LEU A 129 -15.53 -4.82 11.30
C LEU A 129 -16.89 -5.28 11.85
N PRO A 130 -17.09 -5.19 13.18
CA PRO A 130 -18.41 -5.32 13.78
C PRO A 130 -19.44 -4.39 13.12
N ARG A 131 -20.72 -4.75 13.23
CA ARG A 131 -21.85 -3.96 12.67
C ARG A 131 -21.85 -3.89 11.15
N ASN A 132 -21.26 -4.88 10.48
CA ASN A 132 -21.26 -5.07 9.03
C ASN A 132 -20.57 -3.94 8.25
N ILE A 133 -19.61 -3.26 8.88
CA ILE A 133 -18.75 -2.28 8.21
C ILE A 133 -17.60 -3.01 7.53
N THR A 134 -17.32 -2.62 6.29
CA THR A 134 -16.26 -3.21 5.48
C THR A 134 -15.33 -2.10 4.99
N LEU A 135 -14.03 -2.27 5.22
CA LEU A 135 -12.99 -1.35 4.78
C LEU A 135 -11.99 -2.12 3.90
N ASP A 136 -11.58 -1.52 2.78
CA ASP A 136 -10.52 -2.11 1.96
C ASP A 136 -9.20 -1.38 2.28
N LEU A 137 -8.22 -2.13 2.78
CA LEU A 137 -6.96 -1.60 3.32
C LEU A 137 -5.75 -2.30 2.68
N ALA A 138 -4.58 -1.69 2.81
CA ALA A 138 -3.29 -2.31 2.52
C ALA A 138 -2.33 -2.19 3.70
N LEU A 139 -1.50 -3.22 3.87
CA LEU A 139 -0.24 -3.14 4.61
C LEU A 139 0.87 -2.87 3.60
N ILE A 140 1.61 -1.80 3.81
CA ILE A 140 2.73 -1.42 2.94
C ILE A 140 4.02 -1.30 3.72
N ARG A 141 5.14 -1.48 3.03
CA ARG A 141 6.47 -1.14 3.52
C ARG A 141 6.96 0.13 2.82
N PRO A 142 6.98 1.30 3.51
CA PRO A 142 7.35 2.56 2.89
C PRO A 142 8.81 2.61 2.46
N TYR A 143 9.04 3.38 1.40
CA TYR A 143 10.35 3.79 0.94
C TYR A 143 10.68 5.19 1.44
N ARG A 144 11.98 5.51 1.47
CA ARG A 144 12.51 6.86 1.63
C ARG A 144 13.59 7.13 0.58
N ASN A 145 14.01 8.38 0.46
CA ASN A 145 15.16 8.74 -0.36
C ASN A 145 16.41 7.97 0.06
N ALA A 146 17.07 7.34 -0.91
CA ALA A 146 18.32 6.63 -0.67
C ALA A 146 19.41 7.61 -0.25
N THR A 147 20.13 7.27 0.80
CA THR A 147 21.29 8.07 1.27
C THR A 147 22.61 7.58 0.66
N TRP A 148 22.60 6.39 0.07
CA TRP A 148 23.73 5.83 -0.66
C TRP A 148 23.68 6.28 -2.13
N THR A 149 24.83 6.62 -2.69
CA THR A 149 24.99 6.98 -4.10
C THR A 149 25.94 6.00 -4.81
N PRO A 150 25.62 5.59 -6.05
CA PRO A 150 26.52 4.76 -6.84
C PRO A 150 27.74 5.56 -7.27
N ARG A 151 28.84 4.86 -7.60
CA ARG A 151 30.04 5.50 -8.15
C ARG A 151 29.82 6.04 -9.56
N THR A 152 28.94 5.41 -10.32
CA THR A 152 28.53 5.86 -11.65
C THR A 152 27.52 6.98 -11.51
N ARG A 153 27.70 8.09 -12.23
CA ARG A 153 26.72 9.18 -12.24
C ARG A 153 25.40 8.65 -12.81
N THR A 154 24.32 8.86 -12.07
CA THR A 154 22.95 8.52 -12.48
C THR A 154 22.02 9.64 -12.05
N ASP A 155 21.07 9.96 -12.91
CA ASP A 155 20.00 10.92 -12.62
C ASP A 155 18.71 10.19 -12.21
N CYS A 156 18.74 8.85 -12.13
CA CYS A 156 17.59 8.05 -11.71
C CYS A 156 17.35 8.21 -10.20
N PRO A 157 16.12 8.56 -9.77
CA PRO A 157 15.76 8.61 -8.36
C PRO A 157 15.96 7.25 -7.69
N MET A 158 16.46 7.27 -6.45
CA MET A 158 16.81 6.07 -5.70
C MET A 158 16.07 6.02 -4.38
N ARG A 159 15.56 4.84 -4.04
CA ARG A 159 14.77 4.60 -2.84
C ARG A 159 15.37 3.49 -2.00
N GLU A 160 15.25 3.59 -0.69
CA GLU A 160 15.61 2.55 0.28
C GLU A 160 14.47 2.36 1.29
N TRP A 161 14.52 1.30 2.09
CA TRP A 161 13.50 1.09 3.12
C TRP A 161 13.47 2.22 4.15
N ALA A 162 12.28 2.70 4.48
CA ALA A 162 12.08 3.56 5.64
C ALA A 162 12.33 2.78 6.95
N THR A 163 12.77 3.48 8.00
CA THR A 163 13.11 2.88 9.30
C THR A 163 11.89 2.51 10.15
N GLY A 164 10.71 3.06 9.85
CA GLY A 164 9.49 2.92 10.65
C GLY A 164 8.76 1.57 10.55
N GLY A 165 9.27 0.61 9.76
CA GLY A 165 8.56 -0.65 9.51
C GLY A 165 7.40 -0.49 8.53
N SER A 166 6.44 -1.40 8.59
CA SER A 166 5.25 -1.39 7.73
C SER A 166 4.10 -0.61 8.34
N VAL A 167 3.28 0.00 7.49
CA VAL A 167 2.16 0.85 7.88
C VAL A 167 0.89 0.44 7.16
N PHE A 168 -0.26 0.72 7.76
CA PHE A 168 -1.56 0.55 7.11
C PHE A 168 -1.95 1.80 6.35
N ILE A 169 -2.59 1.62 5.21
CA ILE A 169 -3.24 2.69 4.45
C ILE A 169 -4.62 2.23 3.97
N SER A 170 -5.54 3.17 3.80
CA SER A 170 -6.77 2.96 3.05
C SER A 170 -6.43 2.84 1.57
N LEU A 171 -7.12 1.96 0.85
CA LEU A 171 -6.93 1.84 -0.60
C LEU A 171 -7.37 3.09 -1.36
N GLU A 172 -8.14 3.97 -0.71
CA GLU A 172 -8.50 5.28 -1.28
C GLU A 172 -7.27 6.17 -1.52
N HIS A 173 -6.22 6.00 -0.72
CA HIS A 173 -4.98 6.79 -0.84
C HIS A 173 -4.00 6.19 -1.84
N VAL A 174 -4.30 5.04 -2.46
CA VAL A 174 -3.44 4.49 -3.51
C VAL A 174 -3.65 5.30 -4.77
N THR A 175 -2.59 5.98 -5.21
CA THR A 175 -2.62 6.76 -6.45
C THR A 175 -2.44 5.86 -7.66
N ARG A 176 -1.35 5.07 -7.69
CA ARG A 176 -1.03 4.16 -8.80
C ARG A 176 0.12 3.21 -8.46
N GLY A 177 0.44 2.29 -9.37
CA GLY A 177 1.62 1.44 -9.31
C GLY A 177 2.93 2.19 -9.58
N ALA A 178 4.04 1.65 -9.07
CA ALA A 178 5.39 2.12 -9.34
C ALA A 178 6.33 0.95 -9.61
N LEU A 179 7.21 1.11 -10.62
CA LEU A 179 8.22 0.12 -10.95
C LEU A 179 9.54 0.47 -10.26
N LEU A 180 9.95 -0.35 -9.30
CA LEU A 180 11.23 -0.22 -8.61
C LEU A 180 12.09 -1.46 -8.90
N CYS A 181 13.37 -1.23 -9.23
CA CYS A 181 14.32 -2.28 -9.57
C CYS A 181 15.48 -2.30 -8.56
N PRO A 182 15.83 -3.46 -7.95
CA PRO A 182 16.93 -3.54 -7.01
C PRO A 182 18.27 -3.19 -7.67
N ILE A 183 19.11 -2.43 -6.95
CA ILE A 183 20.43 -2.04 -7.40
C ILE A 183 21.44 -3.10 -6.97
N PHE A 184 22.05 -3.78 -7.94
CA PHE A 184 23.12 -4.74 -7.68
C PHE A 184 24.40 -4.03 -7.22
N GLY A 185 25.03 -4.56 -6.17
CA GLY A 185 26.30 -4.04 -5.62
C GLY A 185 26.17 -2.90 -4.61
N ALA A 186 24.94 -2.46 -4.29
CA ALA A 186 24.73 -1.55 -3.17
C ALA A 186 25.00 -2.26 -1.82
N PRO A 187 25.51 -1.55 -0.80
CA PRO A 187 25.80 -2.14 0.52
C PRO A 187 24.54 -2.51 1.32
N ARG A 188 23.37 -2.07 0.84
CA ARG A 188 22.04 -2.30 1.42
C ARG A 188 21.01 -2.42 0.29
N GLU A 189 19.80 -2.84 0.62
CA GLU A 189 18.70 -2.86 -0.34
C GLU A 189 18.31 -1.44 -0.75
N VAL A 190 18.74 -1.06 -1.95
CA VAL A 190 18.41 0.20 -2.62
C VAL A 190 17.80 -0.14 -3.98
N PHE A 191 16.88 0.70 -4.44
CA PHE A 191 16.11 0.49 -5.65
C PHE A 191 16.19 1.71 -6.54
N TYR A 192 16.38 1.51 -7.85
CA TYR A 192 16.09 2.53 -8.85
C TYR A 192 14.58 2.64 -9.01
N VAL A 193 14.08 3.88 -9.05
CA VAL A 193 12.75 4.17 -9.55
C VAL A 193 12.84 4.23 -11.07
N ILE A 194 12.04 3.42 -11.77
CA ILE A 194 12.02 3.37 -13.23
C ILE A 194 10.94 4.33 -13.72
N ASP A 195 11.37 5.50 -14.18
CA ASP A 195 10.52 6.61 -14.64
C ASP A 195 10.49 6.76 -16.16
N CYS A 196 11.41 6.12 -16.88
CA CYS A 196 11.57 6.25 -18.33
C CYS A 196 10.62 5.38 -19.16
N VAL A 197 9.92 4.43 -18.53
CA VAL A 197 8.96 3.54 -19.21
C VAL A 197 7.60 4.21 -19.38
N ASP A 198 7.33 5.24 -18.58
CA ASP A 198 6.02 5.85 -18.43
C ASP A 198 6.14 7.35 -18.16
N GLU A 199 5.69 8.16 -19.12
CA GLU A 199 5.71 9.62 -19.03
C GLU A 199 4.90 10.15 -17.84
N ASP A 200 3.81 9.48 -17.44
CA ASP A 200 3.03 9.85 -16.24
C ASP A 200 3.85 9.61 -14.97
N MET A 201 4.64 8.54 -14.93
CA MET A 201 5.52 8.24 -13.80
C MET A 201 6.59 9.33 -13.62
N PHE A 202 7.21 9.77 -14.72
CA PHE A 202 8.15 10.90 -14.70
C PHE A 202 7.53 12.17 -14.11
N LEU A 203 6.31 12.53 -14.53
CA LEU A 203 5.59 13.70 -13.99
C LEU A 203 5.18 13.55 -12.51
N ARG A 204 5.04 12.33 -12.00
CA ARG A 204 4.70 12.11 -10.59
C ARG A 204 5.91 12.11 -9.68
N ILE A 205 7.03 11.53 -10.11
CA ILE A 205 8.21 11.44 -9.25
C ILE A 205 8.78 12.82 -8.93
N ASN A 206 8.69 13.77 -9.86
CA ASN A 206 9.06 15.17 -9.61
C ASN A 206 8.20 15.85 -8.52
N ASN A 207 7.11 15.22 -8.09
CA ASN A 207 6.26 15.69 -6.99
C ASN A 207 6.37 14.80 -5.73
N ILE A 208 7.35 13.88 -5.68
CA ILE A 208 7.61 12.98 -4.55
C ILE A 208 8.99 13.32 -3.99
N ASP A 209 9.08 14.46 -3.29
CA ASP A 209 10.32 14.97 -2.66
C ASP A 209 10.14 15.29 -1.17
#